data_AF-A0A3A4V6L7-F1
#
_entry.id   AF-A0A3A4V6L7-F1
#
_cell.length_a   1.000
_cell.length_b   1.000
_cell.length_c   1.000
_cell.angle_alpha   90.00
_cell.angle_beta   90.00
_cell.angle_gamma   90.00
#
_symmetry.space_group_name_H-M   'P 1'
#
loop_
_entity.id
_entity.type
_entity.pdbx_description
1 polymer ?
#
loop_
_entity_poly.entity_id
_entity_poly.type
_entity_poly.pdbx_seq_one_letter_code
_entity_poly.pdbx_strand_id
1 'polypeptide(L)'
;MKKTVSFLICIMILVSTLPLTANAINTINLDGIISGWTIYDDFGRPIAKYNVDGKLEEVYRYNKYGFLYQTIAFFNPVTGIPAKIVSNMDDIGRKGSNYLDSEQGPLISKYLYKSNGCLGQIKNYLDIITYEPINSRSIVDNVGRCRKDVDPSGKVFREYQWDAMGLREVRTYEISKSGKRILLSKVFRKYNEKKRLVMETKYFRPKLALYSTQRSVKPGKAATIRGQLYKYRKSKVAKRVIKILANGKVIARIRTNTKGSFVIKHRPQKTTKYQAVFAGNRTYRAVSSKLVSISVKK
;
A
#
# COMPACT_ATOMS: atom_id res chain seq x y z
N MET A 1 9.42 62.63 11.37
CA MET A 1 8.65 61.95 10.31
C MET A 1 9.35 60.66 9.90
N LYS A 2 8.57 59.60 9.72
CA LYS A 2 8.94 58.22 9.41
C LYS A 2 9.82 58.10 8.15
N LYS A 3 10.78 57.16 8.16
CA LYS A 3 10.72 55.92 7.33
C LYS A 3 11.96 55.04 7.57
N THR A 4 11.73 53.94 8.27
CA THR A 4 12.57 52.75 8.30
C THR A 4 12.50 52.09 6.92
N VAL A 5 13.63 51.86 6.27
CA VAL A 5 13.72 51.11 5.01
C VAL A 5 13.91 49.63 5.37
N SER A 6 12.87 48.82 5.18
CA SER A 6 12.97 47.36 5.27
C SER A 6 13.58 46.80 3.99
N PHE A 7 14.73 46.15 4.14
CA PHE A 7 15.32 45.27 3.12
C PHE A 7 14.49 44.00 3.03
N LEU A 8 13.75 43.83 1.93
CA LEU A 8 13.15 42.55 1.55
C LEU A 8 13.99 41.97 0.42
N ILE A 9 14.80 40.94 0.74
CA ILE A 9 15.54 40.16 -0.25
C ILE A 9 14.50 39.32 -1.02
N CYS A 10 14.09 39.83 -2.18
CA CYS A 10 13.30 39.08 -3.14
C CYS A 10 14.29 38.28 -4.01
N ILE A 11 14.34 36.96 -3.83
CA ILE A 11 15.02 36.05 -4.75
C ILE A 11 14.24 36.08 -6.07
N MET A 12 14.65 36.96 -6.99
CA MET A 12 14.24 36.88 -8.38
C MET A 12 14.97 35.71 -9.03
N ILE A 13 14.27 34.59 -9.18
CA ILE A 13 14.62 33.59 -10.19
C ILE A 13 14.37 34.26 -11.54
N LEU A 14 15.45 34.61 -12.22
CA LEU A 14 15.44 35.09 -13.60
C LEU A 14 14.97 33.95 -14.51
N VAL A 15 13.66 33.82 -14.69
CA VAL A 15 13.09 32.98 -15.75
C VAL A 15 13.08 33.84 -17.00
N SER A 16 14.01 33.55 -17.93
CA SER A 16 14.03 34.17 -19.24
C SER A 16 12.70 33.91 -19.96
N THR A 17 12.06 34.99 -20.38
CA THR A 17 10.82 35.00 -21.15
C THR A 17 11.09 34.56 -22.59
N LEU A 18 11.00 33.26 -22.86
CA LEU A 18 10.59 32.78 -24.18
C LEU A 18 9.12 32.34 -24.06
N PRO A 19 8.23 32.72 -25.00
CA PRO A 19 6.85 32.25 -24.99
C PRO A 19 6.85 30.79 -25.42
N LEU A 20 7.06 29.87 -24.48
CA LEU A 20 6.72 28.47 -24.67
C LEU A 20 5.20 28.41 -24.73
N THR A 21 4.64 28.33 -25.94
CA THR A 21 3.24 27.97 -26.16
C THR A 21 3.06 26.51 -25.79
N ALA A 22 3.05 26.24 -24.50
CA ALA A 22 2.88 24.89 -23.99
C ALA A 22 1.44 24.46 -24.29
N ASN A 23 1.27 23.54 -25.22
CA ASN A 23 -0.03 23.01 -25.58
C ASN A 23 -0.54 22.15 -24.42
N ALA A 24 -1.63 22.58 -23.79
CA ALA A 24 -2.34 21.79 -22.78
C ALA A 24 -3.43 20.96 -23.48
N ILE A 25 -3.45 19.65 -23.24
CA ILE A 25 -4.47 18.75 -23.77
C ILE A 25 -5.29 18.19 -22.62
N ASN A 26 -6.62 18.31 -22.73
CA ASN A 26 -7.56 17.72 -21.77
C ASN A 26 -7.51 16.20 -21.86
N THR A 27 -7.44 15.55 -20.70
CA THR A 27 -7.61 14.09 -20.59
C THR A 27 -9.09 13.81 -20.41
N ILE A 28 -9.69 13.10 -21.35
CA ILE A 28 -11.11 12.72 -21.33
C ILE A 28 -11.20 11.22 -21.05
N ASN A 29 -11.93 10.84 -20.01
CA ASN A 29 -12.18 9.44 -19.69
C ASN A 29 -13.21 8.83 -20.66
N LEU A 30 -13.36 7.49 -20.63
CA LEU A 30 -14.31 6.75 -21.49
C LEU A 30 -15.79 7.15 -21.31
N ASP A 31 -16.13 7.86 -20.24
CA ASP A 31 -17.45 8.41 -19.92
C ASP A 31 -17.61 9.88 -20.36
N GLY A 32 -16.61 10.47 -21.03
CA GLY A 32 -16.62 11.86 -21.45
C GLY A 32 -16.26 12.85 -20.34
N ILE A 33 -15.92 12.37 -19.13
CA ILE A 33 -15.56 13.24 -18.00
C ILE A 33 -14.09 13.66 -18.14
N ILE A 34 -13.83 14.96 -18.03
CA ILE A 34 -12.46 15.50 -17.96
C ILE A 34 -11.84 15.05 -16.64
N SER A 35 -10.73 14.32 -16.71
CA SER A 35 -10.01 13.82 -15.54
C SER A 35 -8.76 14.63 -15.18
N GLY A 36 -8.36 15.56 -16.06
CA GLY A 36 -7.22 16.43 -15.86
C GLY A 36 -6.67 16.99 -17.17
N TRP A 37 -5.47 17.54 -17.14
CA TRP A 37 -4.76 17.99 -18.35
C TRP A 37 -3.27 17.70 -18.27
N THR A 38 -2.66 17.58 -19.44
CA THR A 38 -1.22 17.37 -19.59
C THR A 38 -0.64 18.51 -20.41
N ILE A 39 0.47 19.07 -19.93
CA ILE A 39 1.26 20.08 -20.62
C ILE A 39 2.37 19.38 -21.38
N TYR A 40 2.58 19.77 -22.63
CA TYR A 40 3.62 19.22 -23.51
C TYR A 40 4.68 20.27 -23.86
N ASP A 41 5.90 19.81 -24.14
CA ASP A 41 6.93 20.63 -24.77
C ASP A 41 6.76 20.71 -26.30
N ASP A 42 7.64 21.46 -26.96
CA ASP A 42 7.61 21.70 -28.42
C ASP A 42 7.82 20.42 -29.25
N PHE A 43 8.28 19.33 -28.62
CA PHE A 43 8.44 18.02 -29.25
C PHE A 43 7.24 17.10 -29.00
N GLY A 44 6.17 17.62 -28.39
CA GLY A 44 4.99 16.84 -28.04
C GLY A 44 5.22 15.85 -26.90
N ARG A 45 6.23 16.08 -26.04
CA ARG A 45 6.51 15.23 -24.87
C ARG A 45 5.86 15.82 -23.62
N PRO A 46 5.21 15.02 -22.76
CA PRO A 46 4.55 15.53 -21.58
C PRO A 46 5.58 16.07 -20.58
N ILE A 47 5.40 17.27 -20.04
CA ILE A 47 6.29 17.87 -19.03
C ILE A 47 5.63 17.98 -17.65
N ALA A 48 4.31 18.11 -17.60
CA ALA A 48 3.55 18.14 -16.36
C ALA A 48 2.13 17.60 -16.57
N LYS A 49 1.59 16.94 -15.54
CA LYS A 49 0.22 16.44 -15.52
C LYS A 49 -0.52 16.97 -14.29
N TYR A 50 -1.75 17.39 -14.48
CA TYR A 50 -2.63 17.94 -13.46
C TYR A 50 -3.93 17.15 -13.39
N ASN A 51 -4.52 17.06 -12.20
CA ASN A 51 -5.84 16.48 -12.01
C ASN A 51 -6.95 17.49 -12.36
N VAL A 52 -8.21 17.06 -12.29
CA VAL A 52 -9.39 17.91 -12.55
C VAL A 52 -9.49 19.15 -11.65
N ASP A 53 -8.89 19.11 -10.45
CA ASP A 53 -8.86 20.25 -9.51
C ASP A 53 -7.69 21.22 -9.79
N GLY A 54 -6.89 20.96 -10.83
CA GLY A 54 -5.67 21.71 -11.15
C GLY A 54 -4.50 21.49 -10.22
N LYS A 55 -4.50 20.40 -9.44
CA LYS A 55 -3.34 20.00 -8.63
C LYS A 55 -2.36 19.23 -9.49
N LEU A 56 -1.08 19.59 -9.37
CA LEU A 56 0.02 18.91 -10.04
C LEU A 56 0.13 17.46 -9.55
N GLU A 57 -0.03 16.50 -10.46
CA GLU A 57 0.10 15.07 -10.19
C GLU A 57 1.50 14.58 -10.51
N GLU A 58 2.04 14.95 -11.67
CA GLU A 58 3.32 14.43 -12.17
C GLU A 58 4.13 15.49 -12.91
N VAL A 59 5.45 15.41 -12.81
CA VAL A 59 6.42 16.17 -13.63
C VAL A 59 7.36 15.20 -14.31
N TYR A 60 7.66 15.45 -15.58
CA TYR A 60 8.55 14.64 -16.40
C TYR A 60 9.76 15.47 -16.84
N ARG A 61 10.95 14.88 -16.79
CA ARG A 61 12.18 15.54 -17.22
C ARG A 61 12.94 14.67 -18.21
N TYR A 62 13.42 15.30 -19.27
CA TYR A 62 14.10 14.66 -20.39
C TYR A 62 15.56 15.10 -20.46
N ASN A 63 16.44 14.19 -20.83
CA ASN A 63 17.85 14.50 -21.03
C ASN A 63 18.03 15.23 -22.38
N LYS A 64 19.26 15.66 -22.68
CA LYS A 64 19.58 16.36 -23.94
C LYS A 64 19.31 15.54 -25.21
N TYR A 65 19.14 14.22 -25.09
CA TYR A 65 18.81 13.31 -26.19
C TYR A 65 17.30 13.04 -26.29
N GLY A 66 16.49 13.65 -25.41
CA GLY A 66 15.04 13.49 -25.39
C GLY A 66 14.54 12.22 -24.70
N PHE A 67 15.40 11.47 -24.01
CA PHE A 67 14.97 10.35 -23.17
C PHE A 67 14.49 10.84 -21.83
N LEU A 68 13.37 10.31 -21.36
CA LEU A 68 12.87 10.54 -20.01
C LEU A 68 13.91 10.04 -19.01
N TYR A 69 14.46 10.92 -18.18
CA TYR A 69 15.42 10.54 -17.14
C TYR A 69 14.84 10.66 -15.74
N GLN A 70 13.74 11.39 -15.57
CA GLN A 70 13.09 11.51 -14.27
C GLN A 70 11.58 11.72 -14.36
N THR A 71 10.86 11.09 -13.45
CA THR A 71 9.44 11.37 -13.18
C THR A 71 9.26 11.67 -11.69
N ILE A 72 8.54 12.74 -11.37
CA ILE A 72 8.20 13.14 -10.00
C ILE A 72 6.69 13.06 -9.87
N ALA A 73 6.17 12.05 -9.17
CA ALA A 73 4.74 11.95 -8.85
C ALA A 73 4.47 12.56 -7.47
N PHE A 74 3.46 13.40 -7.32
CA PHE A 74 3.12 14.10 -6.05
C PHE A 74 1.97 13.43 -5.29
N PHE A 75 1.43 12.35 -5.83
CA PHE A 75 0.32 11.63 -5.28
C PHE A 75 0.58 10.13 -5.31
N ASN A 76 0.28 9.43 -4.21
CA ASN A 76 0.28 7.97 -4.23
C ASN A 76 -1.13 7.47 -4.64
N PRO A 77 -1.30 6.94 -5.86
CA PRO A 77 -2.62 6.52 -6.36
C PRO A 77 -3.18 5.33 -5.57
N VAL A 78 -2.36 4.60 -4.80
CA VAL A 78 -2.77 3.43 -4.03
C VAL A 78 -3.30 3.81 -2.65
N THR A 79 -2.72 4.84 -2.02
CA THR A 79 -3.10 5.25 -0.65
C THR A 79 -3.95 6.50 -0.61
N GLY A 80 -3.96 7.30 -1.67
CA GLY A 80 -4.57 8.62 -1.68
C GLY A 80 -3.82 9.65 -0.84
N ILE A 81 -2.61 9.31 -0.39
CA ILE A 81 -1.79 10.18 0.46
C ILE A 81 -0.83 10.95 -0.46
N PRO A 82 -0.67 12.27 -0.27
CA PRO A 82 0.41 13.02 -0.90
C PRO A 82 1.75 12.37 -0.59
N ALA A 83 2.44 11.90 -1.62
CA ALA A 83 3.77 11.35 -1.50
C ALA A 83 4.52 11.76 -2.76
N LYS A 84 5.69 12.35 -2.59
CA LYS A 84 6.52 12.71 -3.72
C LYS A 84 7.41 11.50 -4.06
N ILE A 85 7.19 10.85 -5.19
CA ILE A 85 7.99 9.71 -5.64
C ILE A 85 8.86 10.17 -6.80
N VAL A 86 10.16 10.11 -6.61
CA VAL A 86 11.15 10.44 -7.65
C VAL A 86 11.63 9.15 -8.30
N SER A 87 11.25 8.94 -9.56
CA SER A 87 11.69 7.83 -10.39
C SER A 87 12.83 8.29 -11.28
N ASN A 88 14.04 7.76 -11.11
CA ASN A 88 15.17 8.01 -11.99
C ASN A 88 15.27 6.90 -13.04
N MET A 89 15.61 7.28 -14.27
CA MET A 89 15.88 6.35 -15.38
C MET A 89 17.38 6.30 -15.68
N ASP A 90 17.81 5.25 -16.38
CA ASP A 90 19.17 5.16 -16.92
C ASP A 90 19.32 5.92 -18.24
N ASP A 91 20.53 5.91 -18.81
CA ASP A 91 20.89 6.72 -19.98
C ASP A 91 20.10 6.39 -21.25
N ILE A 92 19.43 5.23 -21.29
CA ILE A 92 18.56 4.80 -22.39
C ILE A 92 17.07 4.84 -22.01
N GLY A 93 16.72 5.54 -20.93
CA GLY A 93 15.34 5.80 -20.52
C GLY A 93 14.64 4.63 -19.81
N ARG A 94 15.37 3.61 -19.36
CA ARG A 94 14.79 2.52 -18.57
C ARG A 94 14.79 2.87 -17.10
N LYS A 95 13.78 2.42 -16.36
CA LYS A 95 13.63 2.72 -14.94
C LYS A 95 14.79 2.20 -14.10
N GLY A 96 15.50 3.08 -13.39
CA GLY A 96 16.68 2.75 -12.58
C GLY A 96 16.37 2.63 -11.08
N SER A 97 15.76 3.66 -10.49
CA SER A 97 15.45 3.70 -9.05
C SER A 97 14.23 4.55 -8.75
N ASN A 98 13.60 4.29 -7.60
CA ASN A 98 12.55 5.11 -7.02
C ASN A 98 12.97 5.56 -5.64
N TYR A 99 12.75 6.84 -5.33
CA TYR A 99 12.98 7.43 -4.02
C TYR A 99 11.73 8.10 -3.48
N LEU A 100 11.63 8.17 -2.17
CA LEU A 100 10.61 8.95 -1.47
C LEU A 100 11.11 10.38 -1.23
N ASP A 101 10.26 11.36 -1.51
CA ASP A 101 10.37 12.81 -1.37
C ASP A 101 11.44 13.53 -2.23
N SER A 102 12.62 12.95 -2.38
CA SER A 102 13.73 13.51 -3.16
C SER A 102 14.67 12.40 -3.63
N GLU A 103 15.59 12.71 -4.54
CA GLU A 103 16.63 11.76 -4.99
C GLU A 103 17.57 11.31 -3.84
N GLN A 104 17.70 12.15 -2.80
CA GLN A 104 18.46 11.86 -1.59
C GLN A 104 17.61 11.19 -0.49
N GLY A 105 16.31 11.02 -0.73
CA GLY A 105 15.40 10.45 0.25
C GLY A 105 15.49 8.92 0.33
N PRO A 106 14.60 8.29 1.12
CA PRO A 106 14.59 6.83 1.26
C PRO A 106 14.42 6.13 -0.09
N LEU A 107 15.38 5.25 -0.43
CA LEU A 107 15.27 4.40 -1.61
C LEU A 107 14.07 3.45 -1.44
N ILE A 108 13.14 3.49 -2.38
CA ILE A 108 11.95 2.63 -2.42
C ILE A 108 12.30 1.34 -3.16
N SER A 109 12.83 1.48 -4.38
CA SER A 109 13.20 0.33 -5.21
C SER A 109 14.35 0.65 -6.15
N LYS A 110 15.10 -0.40 -6.54
CA LYS A 110 16.15 -0.35 -7.55
C LYS A 110 15.94 -1.46 -8.58
N TYR A 111 16.04 -1.12 -9.84
CA TYR A 111 15.83 -2.00 -10.98
C TYR A 111 17.20 -2.40 -11.54
N LEU A 112 17.40 -3.70 -11.77
CA LEU A 112 18.65 -4.26 -12.23
C LEU A 112 18.39 -5.01 -13.53
N TYR A 113 19.09 -4.60 -14.58
CA TYR A 113 18.96 -5.15 -15.92
C TYR A 113 20.06 -6.17 -16.19
N LYS A 114 19.73 -7.16 -17.02
CA LYS A 114 20.68 -8.13 -17.56
C LYS A 114 21.50 -7.47 -18.68
N SER A 115 22.61 -8.12 -19.07
CA SER A 115 23.44 -7.68 -20.20
C SER A 115 22.68 -7.60 -21.52
N ASN A 116 21.66 -8.45 -21.70
CA ASN A 116 20.78 -8.42 -22.88
C ASN A 116 19.72 -7.29 -22.84
N GLY A 117 19.80 -6.36 -21.88
CA GLY A 117 18.91 -5.22 -21.76
C GLY A 117 17.58 -5.50 -21.07
N CYS A 118 17.19 -6.77 -20.88
CA CYS A 118 15.96 -7.13 -20.18
C CYS A 118 16.06 -6.84 -18.68
N LEU A 119 14.94 -6.46 -18.05
CA LEU A 119 14.86 -6.40 -16.59
C LEU A 119 15.20 -7.78 -16.02
N GLY A 120 16.07 -7.84 -15.02
CA GLY A 120 16.48 -9.08 -14.37
C GLY A 120 15.98 -9.20 -12.94
N GLN A 121 15.97 -8.07 -12.23
CA GLN A 121 15.58 -8.04 -10.83
C GLN A 121 15.08 -6.66 -10.40
N ILE A 122 14.15 -6.64 -9.44
CA ILE A 122 13.81 -5.43 -8.69
C ILE A 122 14.18 -5.67 -7.23
N LYS A 123 14.97 -4.78 -6.62
CA LYS A 123 15.21 -4.75 -5.17
C LYS A 123 14.24 -3.75 -4.56
N ASN A 124 13.38 -4.18 -3.64
CA ASN A 124 12.42 -3.32 -2.95
C ASN A 124 12.87 -3.14 -1.50
N TYR A 125 13.09 -1.89 -1.10
CA TYR A 125 13.62 -1.54 0.20
C TYR A 125 12.52 -1.05 1.13
N LEU A 126 11.53 -0.30 0.62
CA LEU A 126 10.46 0.32 1.41
C LEU A 126 9.06 -0.02 0.87
N ASP A 127 8.11 -0.32 1.75
CA ASP A 127 6.69 -0.39 1.40
C ASP A 127 6.12 1.04 1.37
N ILE A 128 5.71 1.54 0.21
CA ILE A 128 5.13 2.89 0.10
C ILE A 128 3.78 3.04 0.82
N ILE A 129 3.15 1.95 1.26
CA ILE A 129 1.89 1.99 2.00
C ILE A 129 2.12 2.07 3.49
N THR A 130 3.04 1.25 4.00
CA THR A 130 3.29 1.15 5.45
C THR A 130 4.51 1.96 5.89
N TYR A 131 5.32 2.44 4.95
CA TYR A 131 6.65 3.01 5.18
C TYR A 131 7.56 2.09 5.99
N GLU A 132 7.31 0.78 5.94
CA GLU A 132 8.13 -0.22 6.61
C GLU A 132 9.18 -0.80 5.65
N PRO A 133 10.42 -1.06 6.10
CA PRO A 133 11.42 -1.75 5.30
C PRO A 133 10.93 -3.16 4.92
N ILE A 134 10.99 -3.52 3.64
CA ILE A 134 10.64 -4.86 3.16
C ILE A 134 11.89 -5.67 2.80
N ASN A 135 12.93 -5.03 2.24
CA ASN A 135 14.15 -5.68 1.74
C ASN A 135 13.88 -6.95 0.91
N SER A 136 12.93 -6.87 -0.03
CA SER A 136 12.58 -8.00 -0.90
C SER A 136 13.20 -7.89 -2.28
N ARG A 137 13.19 -8.99 -3.02
CA ARG A 137 13.62 -9.03 -4.42
C ARG A 137 12.55 -9.65 -5.29
N SER A 138 12.23 -9.00 -6.41
CA SER A 138 11.39 -9.56 -7.46
C SER A 138 12.27 -10.17 -8.54
N ILE A 139 12.04 -11.45 -8.85
CA ILE A 139 12.71 -12.21 -9.91
C ILE A 139 11.79 -12.20 -11.12
N VAL A 140 12.30 -11.81 -12.28
CA VAL A 140 11.52 -11.72 -13.54
C VAL A 140 11.96 -12.76 -14.57
N ASP A 141 11.08 -13.09 -15.52
CA ASP A 141 11.38 -13.96 -16.65
C ASP A 141 12.12 -13.21 -17.78
N ASN A 142 12.38 -13.88 -18.91
CA ASN A 142 13.15 -13.33 -20.03
C ASN A 142 12.45 -12.19 -20.77
N VAL A 143 11.14 -11.99 -20.54
CA VAL A 143 10.37 -10.88 -21.09
C VAL A 143 10.04 -9.83 -20.02
N GLY A 144 10.72 -9.88 -18.87
CA GLY A 144 10.61 -8.89 -17.80
C GLY A 144 9.38 -9.04 -16.89
N ARG A 145 8.61 -10.14 -17.00
CA ARG A 145 7.44 -10.37 -16.13
C ARG A 145 7.88 -10.94 -14.79
N CYS A 146 7.40 -10.35 -13.69
CA CYS A 146 7.71 -10.86 -12.34
C CYS A 146 7.20 -12.29 -12.16
N ARG A 147 8.08 -13.22 -11.77
CA ARG A 147 7.75 -14.63 -11.49
C ARG A 147 7.65 -14.90 -10.00
N LYS A 148 8.50 -14.27 -9.19
CA LYS A 148 8.58 -14.53 -7.74
C LYS A 148 9.01 -13.27 -7.00
N ASP A 149 8.43 -13.05 -5.83
CA ASP A 149 9.03 -12.16 -4.82
C ASP A 149 9.64 -13.00 -3.69
N VAL A 150 10.88 -12.69 -3.35
CA VAL A 150 11.65 -13.36 -2.30
C VAL A 150 12.05 -12.40 -1.19
N ASP A 151 12.10 -12.91 0.03
CA ASP A 151 12.58 -12.16 1.19
C ASP A 151 14.13 -12.01 1.17
N PRO A 152 14.76 -11.30 2.13
CA PRO A 152 16.22 -11.17 2.19
C PRO A 152 16.95 -12.51 2.20
N SER A 153 16.34 -13.54 2.80
CA SER A 153 16.89 -14.90 2.88
C SER A 153 16.69 -15.72 1.59
N GLY A 154 16.09 -15.13 0.55
CA GLY A 154 15.81 -15.79 -0.73
C GLY A 154 14.56 -16.67 -0.72
N LYS A 155 13.77 -16.67 0.37
CA LYS A 155 12.57 -17.49 0.47
C LYS A 155 11.40 -16.80 -0.24
N VAL A 156 10.68 -17.57 -1.04
CA VAL A 156 9.57 -17.08 -1.88
C VAL A 156 8.33 -16.80 -1.03
N PHE A 157 7.93 -15.53 -0.96
CA PHE A 157 6.68 -15.11 -0.31
C PHE A 157 5.58 -14.74 -1.31
N ARG A 158 5.90 -14.60 -2.61
CA ARG A 158 4.90 -14.44 -3.66
C ARG A 158 5.33 -15.13 -4.96
N GLU A 159 4.39 -15.74 -5.66
CA GLU A 159 4.59 -16.33 -6.99
C GLU A 159 3.54 -15.82 -7.96
N TYR A 160 3.98 -15.63 -9.20
CA TYR A 160 3.17 -15.12 -10.29
C TYR A 160 3.21 -16.13 -11.44
N GLN A 161 2.03 -16.46 -11.95
CA GLN A 161 1.86 -17.28 -13.13
C GLN A 161 1.27 -16.42 -14.24
N TRP A 162 1.85 -16.58 -15.42
CA TRP A 162 1.48 -15.84 -16.63
C TRP A 162 1.05 -16.83 -17.70
N ASP A 163 0.10 -16.42 -18.51
CA ASP A 163 -0.30 -17.10 -19.75
C ASP A 163 -0.26 -16.12 -20.92
N ALA A 164 -0.72 -16.56 -22.10
CA ALA A 164 -0.75 -15.73 -23.30
C ALA A 164 -1.62 -14.47 -23.15
N MET A 165 -2.57 -14.46 -22.21
CA MET A 165 -3.45 -13.33 -21.95
C MET A 165 -2.91 -12.44 -20.79
N GLY A 166 -1.71 -12.69 -20.29
CA GLY A 166 -1.05 -11.91 -19.23
C GLY A 166 -1.06 -12.59 -17.86
N LEU A 167 -1.27 -11.81 -16.78
CA LEU A 167 -1.20 -12.34 -15.41
C LEU A 167 -2.38 -13.29 -15.12
N ARG A 168 -2.09 -14.57 -14.94
CA ARG A 168 -3.09 -15.61 -14.69
C ARG A 168 -3.40 -15.74 -13.21
N GLU A 169 -2.35 -15.80 -12.38
CA GLU A 169 -2.48 -16.13 -10.97
C GLU A 169 -1.35 -15.51 -10.15
N VAL A 170 -1.68 -15.05 -8.94
CA VAL A 170 -0.74 -14.62 -7.91
C VAL A 170 -1.02 -15.43 -6.64
N ARG A 171 0.00 -16.12 -6.13
CA ARG A 171 -0.04 -16.83 -4.86
C ARG A 171 0.82 -16.10 -3.85
N THR A 172 0.27 -15.75 -2.70
CA THR A 172 1.01 -15.12 -1.60
C THR A 172 1.18 -16.11 -0.45
N TYR A 173 2.36 -16.15 0.14
CA TYR A 173 2.78 -17.10 1.16
C TYR A 173 3.31 -16.40 2.41
N GLU A 174 3.12 -17.03 3.56
CA GLU A 174 3.86 -16.74 4.79
C GLU A 174 4.87 -17.85 4.97
N ILE A 175 6.10 -17.47 5.30
CA ILE A 175 7.17 -18.40 5.58
C ILE A 175 7.16 -18.65 7.09
N SER A 176 6.91 -19.89 7.50
CA SER A 176 6.97 -20.26 8.92
C SER A 176 8.40 -20.11 9.45
N LYS A 177 8.57 -20.15 10.79
CA LYS A 177 9.90 -20.22 11.42
C LYS A 177 10.73 -21.40 10.90
N SER A 178 10.09 -22.51 10.55
CA SER A 178 10.73 -23.69 9.95
C SER A 178 10.99 -23.58 8.44
N GLY A 179 10.71 -22.44 7.81
CA GLY A 179 10.87 -22.24 6.36
C GLY A 179 9.74 -22.80 5.50
N LYS A 180 8.72 -23.43 6.09
CA LYS A 180 7.56 -23.97 5.36
C LYS A 180 6.69 -22.84 4.80
N ARG A 181 6.34 -22.93 3.51
CA ARG A 181 5.44 -22.00 2.83
C ARG A 181 3.99 -22.29 3.19
N ILE A 182 3.29 -21.28 3.72
CA ILE A 182 1.88 -21.33 4.05
C ILE A 182 1.15 -20.39 3.10
N LEU A 183 0.34 -20.93 2.18
CA LEU A 183 -0.46 -20.12 1.27
C LEU A 183 -1.44 -19.23 2.08
N LEU A 184 -1.49 -17.94 1.73
CA LEU A 184 -2.27 -16.91 2.42
C LEU A 184 -3.38 -16.33 1.55
N SER A 185 -3.10 -16.18 0.26
CA SER A 185 -4.08 -15.75 -0.72
C SER A 185 -3.71 -16.29 -2.09
N LYS A 186 -4.75 -16.45 -2.91
CA LYS A 186 -4.64 -16.76 -4.33
C LYS A 186 -5.52 -15.76 -5.08
N VAL A 187 -4.90 -14.87 -5.84
CA VAL A 187 -5.57 -13.98 -6.78
C VAL A 187 -5.49 -14.66 -8.14
N PHE A 188 -6.59 -14.86 -8.83
CA PHE A 188 -6.57 -15.56 -10.11
C PHE A 188 -7.63 -15.02 -11.04
N ARG A 189 -7.33 -15.14 -12.32
CA ARG A 189 -8.22 -14.77 -13.40
C ARG A 189 -9.34 -15.79 -13.54
N LYS A 190 -10.57 -15.30 -13.66
CA LYS A 190 -11.77 -16.11 -13.89
C LYS A 190 -12.74 -15.35 -14.79
N TYR A 191 -13.55 -16.07 -15.57
CA TYR A 191 -14.71 -15.48 -16.22
C TYR A 191 -15.86 -15.33 -15.21
N ASN A 192 -16.47 -14.14 -15.16
CA ASN A 192 -17.71 -13.93 -14.42
C ASN A 192 -18.92 -14.45 -15.22
N GLU A 193 -20.11 -14.33 -14.64
CA GLU A 193 -21.38 -14.76 -15.26
C GLU A 193 -21.65 -14.06 -16.61
N LYS A 194 -21.12 -12.85 -16.80
CA LYS A 194 -21.21 -12.08 -18.05
C LYS A 194 -20.08 -12.41 -19.04
N LYS A 195 -19.36 -13.52 -18.84
CA LYS A 195 -18.17 -13.93 -19.63
C LYS A 195 -17.09 -12.84 -19.72
N ARG A 196 -17.03 -11.93 -18.75
CA ARG A 196 -15.96 -10.95 -18.64
C ARG A 196 -14.86 -11.50 -17.77
N LEU A 197 -13.63 -11.23 -18.20
CA LEU A 197 -12.45 -11.60 -17.45
C LEU A 197 -12.33 -10.72 -16.19
N VAL A 198 -12.29 -11.35 -15.02
CA VAL A 198 -12.14 -10.65 -13.73
C VAL A 198 -11.05 -11.30 -12.88
N MET A 199 -10.43 -10.52 -12.00
CA MET A 199 -9.52 -11.05 -10.98
C MET A 199 -10.31 -11.37 -9.71
N GLU A 200 -10.35 -12.65 -9.33
CA GLU A 200 -10.96 -13.11 -8.09
C GLU A 200 -9.87 -13.33 -7.03
N THR A 201 -10.13 -12.90 -5.78
CA THR A 201 -9.21 -13.16 -4.67
C THR A 201 -9.79 -14.15 -3.67
N LYS A 202 -9.13 -15.32 -3.56
CA LYS A 202 -9.35 -16.28 -2.47
C LYS A 202 -8.41 -15.97 -1.32
N TYR A 203 -8.94 -15.31 -0.29
CA TYR A 203 -8.25 -15.12 0.99
C TYR A 203 -8.38 -16.35 1.88
N PHE A 204 -7.35 -16.67 2.65
CA PHE A 204 -7.51 -17.58 3.78
C PHE A 204 -8.33 -16.86 4.86
N ARG A 205 -9.53 -17.37 5.16
CA ARG A 205 -10.45 -16.79 6.14
C ARG A 205 -9.84 -16.89 7.55
N PRO A 206 -9.38 -15.79 8.17
CA PRO A 206 -8.99 -15.85 9.56
C PRO A 206 -10.23 -16.10 10.44
N LYS A 207 -10.01 -16.65 11.62
CA LYS A 207 -10.98 -16.76 12.69
C LYS A 207 -10.55 -15.83 13.82
N LEU A 208 -11.50 -15.09 14.36
CA LEU A 208 -11.30 -14.20 15.49
C LEU A 208 -12.19 -14.66 16.64
N ALA A 209 -11.56 -15.15 17.70
CA ALA A 209 -12.25 -15.52 18.93
C ALA A 209 -12.13 -14.40 19.96
N LEU A 210 -13.22 -14.18 20.68
CA LEU A 210 -13.30 -13.31 21.84
C LEU A 210 -13.96 -14.11 22.95
N TYR A 211 -13.43 -14.03 24.16
CA TYR A 211 -13.94 -14.75 25.31
C TYR A 211 -13.64 -13.98 26.61
N SER A 212 -14.47 -14.19 27.61
CA SER A 212 -14.20 -13.77 28.98
C SER A 212 -14.54 -14.93 29.90
N THR A 213 -13.76 -15.09 30.96
CA THR A 213 -14.12 -16.00 32.06
C THR A 213 -15.15 -15.37 33.00
N GLN A 214 -15.37 -14.06 32.90
CA GLN A 214 -16.31 -13.31 33.74
C GLN A 214 -17.64 -13.18 33.01
N ARG A 215 -18.72 -13.75 33.57
CA ARG A 215 -20.09 -13.49 33.12
C ARG A 215 -20.66 -12.20 33.70
N SER A 216 -20.14 -11.77 34.85
CA SER A 216 -20.50 -10.50 35.50
C SER A 216 -19.33 -9.89 36.27
N VAL A 217 -19.42 -8.58 36.54
CA VAL A 217 -18.47 -7.83 37.38
C VAL A 217 -19.23 -6.96 38.39
N LYS A 218 -18.61 -6.68 39.55
CA LYS A 218 -19.15 -5.69 40.51
C LYS A 218 -19.09 -4.26 39.92
N PRO A 219 -19.95 -3.33 40.36
CA PRO A 219 -19.86 -1.92 39.98
C PRO A 219 -18.44 -1.37 40.18
N GLY A 220 -17.95 -0.58 39.22
CA GLY A 220 -16.61 0.01 39.25
C GLY A 220 -15.44 -0.96 38.98
N LYS A 221 -15.67 -2.28 38.93
CA LYS A 221 -14.61 -3.26 38.64
C LYS A 221 -14.42 -3.47 37.13
N ALA A 222 -13.18 -3.73 36.74
CA ALA A 222 -12.82 -3.99 35.34
C ALA A 222 -13.14 -5.43 34.95
N ALA A 223 -13.80 -5.59 33.81
CA ALA A 223 -13.90 -6.84 33.09
C ALA A 223 -12.62 -7.07 32.27
N THR A 224 -12.11 -8.30 32.30
CA THR A 224 -11.00 -8.76 31.46
C THR A 224 -11.57 -9.54 30.29
N ILE A 225 -11.35 -9.03 29.08
CA ILE A 225 -11.74 -9.71 27.84
C ILE A 225 -10.47 -10.15 27.13
N ARG A 226 -10.45 -11.40 26.68
CA ARG A 226 -9.34 -12.02 25.99
C ARG A 226 -9.79 -12.40 24.59
N GLY A 227 -8.86 -12.43 23.66
CA GLY A 227 -9.17 -12.95 22.33
C GLY A 227 -7.94 -13.42 21.58
N GLN A 228 -8.22 -14.04 20.45
CA GLN A 228 -7.18 -14.63 19.61
C GLN A 228 -7.57 -14.57 18.13
N LEU A 229 -6.63 -14.13 17.30
CA LEU A 229 -6.72 -14.18 15.84
C LEU A 229 -5.88 -15.36 15.33
N TYR A 230 -6.51 -16.27 14.58
CA TYR A 230 -5.86 -17.49 14.07
C TYR A 230 -6.38 -17.89 12.69
N LYS A 231 -5.61 -18.70 11.97
CA LYS A 231 -5.94 -19.25 10.64
C LYS A 231 -6.87 -20.46 10.75
N TYR A 232 -7.38 -20.94 9.62
CA TYR A 232 -8.26 -22.12 9.51
C TYR A 232 -7.72 -23.40 10.20
N ARG A 233 -6.40 -23.52 10.40
CA ARG A 233 -5.74 -24.63 11.13
C ARG A 233 -5.11 -24.24 12.47
N LYS A 234 -5.70 -23.25 13.18
CA LYS A 234 -5.23 -22.73 14.49
C LYS A 234 -3.83 -22.09 14.51
N SER A 235 -3.13 -21.99 13.37
CA SER A 235 -1.90 -21.20 13.26
C SER A 235 -2.18 -19.75 13.62
N LYS A 236 -1.35 -19.13 14.46
CA LYS A 236 -1.65 -17.82 15.05
C LYS A 236 -1.35 -16.68 14.07
N VAL A 237 -2.13 -15.60 14.11
CA VAL A 237 -1.91 -14.40 13.29
C VAL A 237 -1.40 -13.27 14.19
N ALA A 238 -0.09 -13.06 14.15
CA ALA A 238 0.63 -12.14 15.04
C ALA A 238 0.69 -10.70 14.52
N LYS A 239 0.94 -9.76 15.44
CA LYS A 239 1.24 -8.34 15.18
C LYS A 239 0.16 -7.59 14.37
N ARG A 240 -1.11 -8.01 14.46
CA ARG A 240 -2.24 -7.37 13.75
C ARG A 240 -3.08 -6.51 14.68
N VAL A 241 -3.58 -5.39 14.16
CA VAL A 241 -4.43 -4.46 14.92
C VAL A 241 -5.87 -4.99 14.94
N ILE A 242 -6.43 -5.09 16.14
CA ILE A 242 -7.80 -5.49 16.44
C ILE A 242 -8.53 -4.30 17.05
N LYS A 243 -9.70 -3.96 16.51
CA LYS A 243 -10.62 -3.00 17.14
C LYS A 243 -11.49 -3.76 18.14
N ILE A 244 -11.59 -3.25 19.36
CA ILE A 244 -12.52 -3.77 20.37
C ILE A 244 -13.69 -2.81 20.47
N LEU A 245 -14.89 -3.34 20.30
CA LEU A 245 -16.14 -2.62 20.39
C LEU A 245 -16.86 -3.01 21.69
N ALA A 246 -17.42 -2.02 22.38
CA ALA A 246 -18.37 -2.18 23.47
C ALA A 246 -19.70 -1.53 23.05
N ASN A 247 -20.77 -2.31 22.97
CA ASN A 247 -22.07 -1.89 22.45
C ASN A 247 -21.97 -1.17 21.10
N GLY A 248 -21.13 -1.69 20.18
CA GLY A 248 -20.91 -1.12 18.85
C GLY A 248 -19.89 0.04 18.78
N LYS A 249 -19.50 0.64 19.92
CA LYS A 249 -18.53 1.75 19.95
C LYS A 249 -17.10 1.24 20.15
N VAL A 250 -16.14 1.73 19.36
CA VAL A 250 -14.72 1.37 19.53
C VAL A 250 -14.20 1.91 20.86
N ILE A 251 -13.73 1.03 21.73
CA ILE A 251 -13.13 1.37 23.03
C ILE A 251 -11.62 1.17 23.05
N ALA A 252 -11.07 0.36 22.15
CA ALA A 252 -9.64 0.11 22.07
C ALA A 252 -9.20 -0.34 20.67
N ARG A 253 -7.93 -0.07 20.35
CA ARG A 253 -7.20 -0.66 19.24
C ARG A 253 -5.98 -1.38 19.82
N ILE A 254 -5.89 -2.69 19.63
CA ILE A 254 -4.88 -3.53 20.29
C ILE A 254 -4.15 -4.36 19.26
N ARG A 255 -2.83 -4.47 19.38
CA ARG A 255 -2.03 -5.32 18.51
C ARG A 255 -1.95 -6.74 19.08
N THR A 256 -2.19 -7.76 18.26
CA THR A 256 -1.98 -9.15 18.67
C THR A 256 -0.50 -9.42 18.95
N ASN A 257 -0.21 -10.19 20.00
CA ASN A 257 1.16 -10.60 20.32
C ASN A 257 1.69 -11.63 19.29
N THR A 258 2.89 -12.15 19.52
CA THR A 258 3.53 -13.18 18.68
C THR A 258 2.73 -14.49 18.58
N LYS A 259 1.82 -14.74 19.53
CA LYS A 259 0.91 -15.89 19.57
C LYS A 259 -0.51 -15.54 19.08
N GLY A 260 -0.68 -14.39 18.43
CA GLY A 260 -1.96 -13.92 17.89
C GLY A 260 -3.01 -13.59 18.97
N SER A 261 -2.62 -13.52 20.24
CA SER A 261 -3.50 -13.26 21.37
C SER A 261 -3.51 -11.77 21.73
N PHE A 262 -4.60 -11.33 22.35
CA PHE A 262 -4.74 -9.98 22.90
C PHE A 262 -5.61 -10.00 24.16
N VAL A 263 -5.44 -8.98 25.00
CA VAL A 263 -6.18 -8.80 26.26
C VAL A 263 -6.56 -7.34 26.39
N ILE A 264 -7.78 -7.07 26.86
CA ILE A 264 -8.26 -5.74 27.21
C ILE A 264 -8.90 -5.79 28.60
N LYS A 265 -8.74 -4.70 29.34
CA LYS A 265 -9.47 -4.43 30.57
C LYS A 265 -10.40 -3.24 30.32
N HIS A 266 -11.68 -3.38 30.63
CA HIS A 266 -12.69 -2.33 30.46
C HIS A 266 -13.62 -2.34 31.68
N ARG A 267 -14.02 -1.16 32.18
CA ARG A 267 -14.93 -1.02 33.32
C ARG A 267 -16.35 -0.73 32.81
N PRO A 268 -17.20 -1.75 32.56
CA PRO A 268 -18.57 -1.50 32.14
C PRO A 268 -19.38 -0.85 33.27
N GLN A 269 -20.23 0.12 32.94
CA GLN A 269 -21.21 0.71 33.87
C GLN A 269 -22.55 -0.04 33.88
N LYS A 270 -22.85 -0.74 32.79
CA LYS A 270 -24.05 -1.58 32.61
C LYS A 270 -23.71 -2.83 31.81
N THR A 271 -24.66 -3.74 31.65
CA THR A 271 -24.49 -4.90 30.77
C THR A 271 -23.98 -4.46 29.40
N THR A 272 -22.82 -5.00 29.01
CA THR A 272 -22.08 -4.56 27.84
C THR A 272 -21.80 -5.75 26.94
N LYS A 273 -22.12 -5.61 25.65
CA LYS A 273 -21.79 -6.56 24.60
C LYS A 273 -20.45 -6.17 23.97
N TYR A 274 -19.48 -7.07 23.99
CA TYR A 274 -18.17 -6.87 23.41
C TYR A 274 -18.02 -7.61 22.08
N GLN A 275 -17.34 -6.97 21.13
CA GLN A 275 -16.95 -7.57 19.86
C GLN A 275 -15.50 -7.21 19.54
N ALA A 276 -14.77 -8.13 18.93
CA ALA A 276 -13.49 -7.84 18.31
C ALA A 276 -13.64 -7.84 16.79
N VAL A 277 -13.01 -6.87 16.14
CA VAL A 277 -13.03 -6.71 14.68
C VAL A 277 -11.60 -6.59 14.18
N PHE A 278 -11.26 -7.46 13.22
CA PHE A 278 -10.06 -7.34 12.41
C PHE A 278 -10.48 -6.86 11.02
N ALA A 279 -10.00 -5.68 10.62
CA ALA A 279 -10.38 -5.06 9.35
C ALA A 279 -9.86 -5.79 8.09
N GLY A 280 -9.03 -6.83 8.28
CA GLY A 280 -8.34 -7.48 7.17
C GLY A 280 -7.08 -6.72 6.76
N ASN A 281 -6.40 -7.27 5.77
CA ASN A 281 -5.28 -6.65 5.07
C ASN A 281 -5.09 -7.38 3.71
N ARG A 282 -4.00 -7.08 3.00
CA ARG A 282 -3.62 -7.76 1.75
C ARG A 282 -3.55 -9.30 1.87
N THR A 283 -3.39 -9.81 3.08
CA THR A 283 -3.16 -11.22 3.37
C THR A 283 -4.43 -11.95 3.81
N TYR A 284 -5.22 -11.31 4.67
CA TYR A 284 -6.31 -11.92 5.41
C TYR A 284 -7.58 -11.09 5.22
N ARG A 285 -8.70 -11.76 4.99
CA ARG A 285 -10.00 -11.09 4.93
C ARG A 285 -10.36 -10.48 6.29
N ALA A 286 -11.15 -9.41 6.26
CA ALA A 286 -11.81 -8.90 7.46
C ALA A 286 -12.62 -10.00 8.17
N VAL A 287 -12.64 -9.96 9.51
CA VAL A 287 -13.42 -10.88 10.33
C VAL A 287 -13.81 -10.22 11.65
N SER A 288 -14.99 -10.59 12.15
CA SER A 288 -15.49 -10.19 13.47
C SER A 288 -15.68 -11.41 14.35
N SER A 289 -15.49 -11.25 15.66
CA SER A 289 -15.80 -12.28 16.64
C SER A 289 -17.31 -12.42 16.85
N LYS A 290 -17.70 -13.54 17.48
CA LYS A 290 -18.97 -13.60 18.21
C LYS A 290 -19.01 -12.55 19.32
N LEU A 291 -20.21 -12.14 19.70
CA LEU A 291 -20.43 -11.22 20.81
C LEU A 291 -20.20 -11.92 22.15
N VAL A 292 -19.59 -11.21 23.10
CA VAL A 292 -19.46 -11.63 24.50
C VAL A 292 -20.17 -10.62 25.38
N SER A 293 -21.16 -11.08 26.15
CA SER A 293 -21.90 -10.21 27.08
C SER A 293 -21.36 -10.33 28.49
N ILE A 294 -21.15 -9.20 29.16
CA ILE A 294 -20.78 -9.15 30.58
C ILE A 294 -21.73 -8.20 31.30
N SER A 295 -22.39 -8.70 32.34
CA SER A 295 -23.33 -7.92 33.16
C SER A 295 -22.60 -7.20 34.31
N VAL A 296 -23.14 -6.07 34.75
CA VAL A 296 -22.72 -5.44 36.01
C VAL A 296 -23.71 -5.90 37.08
N LYS A 297 -23.21 -6.50 38.16
CA LYS A 297 -24.06 -6.91 39.29
C LYS A 297 -24.68 -5.65 39.90
N LYS A 298 -25.97 -5.73 40.23
CA LYS A 298 -26.61 -4.74 41.09
C LYS A 298 -25.95 -4.76 42.46
#